data_AF-A0A4P6ZVE4-F1
#
_entry.id   AF-A0A4P6ZVE4-F1
#
_cell.length_a   1.000
_cell.length_b   1.000
_cell.length_c   1.000
_cell.angle_alpha   90.00
_cell.angle_beta   90.00
_cell.angle_gamma   90.00
#
_symmetry.space_group_name_H-M   'P 1'
#
loop_
_entity.id
_entity.type
_entity.pdbx_description
1 polymer ?
#
loop_
_entity_poly.entity_id
_entity_poly.type
_entity_poly.pdbx_seq_one_letter_code
_entity_poly.pdbx_strand_id
1 'polypeptide(L)'
;MKKRTLLAIPLSMGLLVPTAAFANDHEGKAAETNADTSVSTPASELRSALGHLFTEHAFLAVETLKKGADGTEDFDALAGALGQNTDDLTAAVASVYGEEAGVAFKEIWSSHIGYFVDYATATANDDQAGKDKAVAELDKYIVEQAAFLETATEGRLKAADLEAGLKMHVDQLVWAFDSYVAGDYETSYMNEREAIKHMTMVAAGLSTAITDQFPDKFEKTMAVTPAADLRATLDQVFTEHAGLAVMTMQNGIDGDPDFDASAAALLANADDLSAAVASFYGEEGGAAFEEIWKSHIGYFVDYVTATANDDQAGKDKAMAELDEYVVDQAAFLAAATEDRLPAADLEAGLTEHVTQLLAAFDQYEAGDYEASYASLRQSYAHMLMPSAGLSQTIVDQFPDKFSGQSMPDGMPKTGMGGTADQSGMSYEWFLLGGLLAAGLGGAYTLRRRSNEA
;
A
#
# COMPACT_ATOMS: atom_id res chain seq x y z
N MET A 1 24.10 -43.23 -2.72
CA MET A 1 23.73 -41.82 -2.93
C MET A 1 22.25 -41.69 -2.62
N LYS A 2 21.90 -41.11 -1.47
CA LYS A 2 20.51 -40.93 -1.05
C LYS A 2 19.95 -39.69 -1.74
N LYS A 3 18.88 -39.86 -2.52
CA LYS A 3 18.12 -38.76 -3.13
C LYS A 3 17.47 -37.96 -2.00
N ARG A 4 17.76 -36.66 -1.93
CA ARG A 4 17.03 -35.70 -1.09
C ARG A 4 15.85 -35.21 -1.93
N THR A 5 14.65 -35.60 -1.53
CA THR A 5 13.40 -35.05 -2.04
C THR A 5 13.24 -33.66 -1.41
N LEU A 6 13.30 -32.60 -2.22
CA LEU A 6 12.90 -31.26 -1.81
C LEU A 6 11.37 -31.24 -1.77
N LEU A 7 10.80 -31.04 -0.57
CA LEU A 7 9.38 -30.75 -0.42
C LEU A 7 9.15 -29.32 -0.92
N ALA A 8 8.25 -29.14 -1.88
CA ALA A 8 7.70 -27.84 -2.22
C ALA A 8 6.79 -27.39 -1.07
N ILE A 9 7.10 -26.24 -0.46
CA ILE A 9 6.28 -25.60 0.56
C ILE A 9 5.27 -24.70 -0.17
N PRO A 10 3.95 -24.88 0.05
CA PRO A 10 2.94 -24.02 -0.57
C PRO A 10 3.04 -22.57 -0.05
N LEU A 11 2.62 -21.61 -0.90
CA LEU A 11 2.70 -20.15 -0.70
C LEU A 11 2.22 -19.69 0.70
N SER A 12 1.28 -20.42 1.32
CA SER A 12 0.78 -20.13 2.67
C SER A 12 1.82 -20.21 3.78
N MET A 13 3.03 -20.74 3.57
CA MET A 13 4.10 -20.76 4.58
C MET A 13 5.39 -20.05 4.16
N GLY A 14 5.55 -19.69 2.88
CA GLY A 14 6.83 -19.20 2.34
C GLY A 14 7.07 -17.70 2.53
N LEU A 15 6.01 -16.90 2.58
CA LEU A 15 6.05 -15.45 2.82
C LEU A 15 5.53 -15.07 4.21
N LEU A 16 5.27 -16.07 5.07
CA LEU A 16 5.01 -15.83 6.47
C LEU A 16 6.32 -15.38 7.14
N VAL A 17 6.53 -14.07 7.25
CA VAL A 17 7.00 -13.55 8.54
C VAL A 17 6.08 -14.18 9.60
N PRO A 18 6.56 -14.69 10.74
CA PRO A 18 5.75 -15.49 11.65
C PRO A 18 4.54 -14.73 12.23
N THR A 19 3.46 -14.62 11.47
CA THR A 19 2.14 -14.13 11.91
C THR A 19 1.48 -15.12 12.88
N ALA A 20 2.08 -16.31 13.05
CA ALA A 20 1.66 -17.32 14.01
C ALA A 20 1.80 -16.86 15.48
N ALA A 21 2.48 -15.75 15.79
CA ALA A 21 2.56 -15.25 17.16
C ALA A 21 1.25 -14.57 17.62
N PHE A 22 0.54 -13.86 16.74
CA PHE A 22 -0.74 -13.20 17.10
C PHE A 22 -1.98 -14.04 16.79
N ALA A 23 -1.86 -15.05 15.92
CA ALA A 23 -2.96 -15.99 15.65
C ALA A 23 -3.11 -17.07 16.73
N ASN A 24 -2.05 -17.41 17.48
CA ASN A 24 -2.07 -18.55 18.40
C ASN A 24 -2.79 -18.29 19.73
N ASP A 25 -2.92 -17.04 20.19
CA ASP A 25 -3.61 -16.73 21.45
C ASP A 25 -5.14 -16.56 21.29
N HIS A 26 -5.66 -16.62 20.05
CA HIS A 26 -7.09 -16.65 19.76
C HIS A 26 -7.73 -18.06 19.76
N GLU A 27 -7.03 -19.11 20.22
CA GLU A 27 -7.66 -20.43 20.45
C GLU A 27 -8.70 -20.42 21.60
N GLY A 28 -8.84 -19.31 22.33
CA GLY A 28 -9.82 -19.10 23.38
C GLY A 28 -11.22 -18.73 22.89
N LYS A 29 -12.00 -19.75 22.48
CA LYS A 29 -13.43 -19.75 22.05
C LYS A 29 -13.62 -19.81 20.53
N ALA A 30 -13.36 -20.98 19.97
CA ALA A 30 -13.91 -21.37 18.67
C ALA A 30 -15.46 -21.37 18.70
N ALA A 31 -16.05 -20.22 18.39
CA ALA A 31 -17.29 -20.21 17.64
C ALA A 31 -16.98 -20.81 16.25
N GLU A 32 -17.90 -21.56 15.65
CA GLU A 32 -17.75 -22.05 14.28
C GLU A 32 -17.39 -20.87 13.37
N THR A 33 -16.13 -20.80 12.92
CA THR A 33 -15.65 -19.72 12.07
C THR A 33 -16.36 -19.83 10.73
N ASN A 34 -17.35 -18.96 10.50
CA ASN A 34 -17.91 -18.78 9.17
C ASN A 34 -16.80 -18.23 8.27
N ALA A 35 -16.55 -18.89 7.13
CA ALA A 35 -15.54 -18.44 6.16
C ALA A 35 -15.80 -16.99 5.70
N ASP A 36 -17.05 -16.54 5.70
CA ASP A 36 -17.46 -15.18 5.33
C ASP A 36 -17.03 -14.09 6.33
N THR A 37 -16.76 -14.46 7.59
CA THR A 37 -16.38 -13.53 8.66
C THR A 37 -14.93 -13.69 9.11
N SER A 38 -14.11 -14.44 8.37
CA SER A 38 -12.67 -14.52 8.62
C SER A 38 -11.93 -13.58 7.69
N VAL A 39 -10.98 -12.81 8.23
CA VAL A 39 -10.08 -11.97 7.41
C VAL A 39 -8.84 -12.74 6.94
N SER A 40 -8.61 -13.95 7.49
CA SER A 40 -7.41 -14.79 7.29
C SER A 40 -7.77 -16.19 6.79
N THR A 41 -8.46 -16.25 5.66
CA THR A 41 -8.66 -17.47 4.87
C THR A 41 -7.50 -17.64 3.88
N PRO A 42 -7.20 -18.86 3.39
CA PRO A 42 -6.18 -19.04 2.36
C PRO A 42 -6.34 -18.11 1.13
N ALA A 43 -7.58 -17.83 0.73
CA ALA A 43 -7.88 -16.94 -0.38
C ALA A 43 -7.68 -15.45 -0.04
N SER A 44 -8.07 -15.00 1.16
CA SER A 44 -7.84 -13.61 1.59
C SER A 44 -6.36 -13.34 1.90
N GLU A 45 -5.60 -14.33 2.37
CA GLU A 45 -4.15 -14.25 2.49
C GLU A 45 -3.47 -14.08 1.12
N LEU A 46 -3.91 -14.81 0.10
CA LEU A 46 -3.42 -14.61 -1.27
C LEU A 46 -3.69 -13.18 -1.73
N ARG A 47 -4.90 -12.66 -1.50
CA ARG A 47 -5.26 -11.29 -1.88
C ARG A 47 -4.42 -10.25 -1.15
N SER A 48 -4.21 -10.42 0.16
CA SER A 48 -3.37 -9.53 0.98
C SER A 48 -1.92 -9.54 0.48
N ALA A 49 -1.35 -10.71 0.22
CA ALA A 49 0.01 -10.84 -0.30
C ALA A 49 0.19 -10.21 -1.69
N LEU A 50 -0.73 -10.46 -2.62
CA LEU A 50 -0.71 -9.81 -3.93
C LEU A 50 -0.94 -8.29 -3.81
N GLY A 51 -1.84 -7.87 -2.93
CA GLY A 51 -2.11 -6.47 -2.62
C GLY A 51 -0.85 -5.75 -2.20
N HIS A 52 -0.17 -6.26 -1.18
CA HIS A 52 1.11 -5.75 -0.71
C HIS A 52 2.14 -5.60 -1.84
N LEU A 53 2.39 -6.67 -2.61
CA LEU A 53 3.40 -6.64 -3.66
C LEU A 53 3.07 -5.63 -4.76
N PHE A 54 1.80 -5.53 -5.15
CA PHE A 54 1.39 -4.59 -6.17
C PHE A 54 1.34 -3.14 -5.69
N THR A 55 0.92 -2.88 -4.44
CA THR A 55 0.92 -1.53 -3.87
C THR A 55 2.34 -1.02 -3.63
N GLU A 56 3.23 -1.90 -3.15
CA GLU A 56 4.66 -1.60 -3.01
C GLU A 56 5.30 -1.34 -4.38
N HIS A 57 4.97 -2.11 -5.41
CA HIS A 57 5.44 -1.87 -6.78
C HIS A 57 5.05 -0.46 -7.26
N ALA A 58 3.79 -0.07 -7.09
CA ALA A 58 3.30 1.25 -7.52
C ALA A 58 4.03 2.39 -6.80
N PHE A 59 4.18 2.26 -5.49
CA PHE A 59 4.95 3.20 -4.67
C PHE A 59 6.41 3.30 -5.13
N LEU A 60 7.14 2.18 -5.18
CA LEU A 60 8.55 2.14 -5.58
C LEU A 60 8.76 2.65 -7.01
N ALA A 61 7.84 2.35 -7.93
CA ALA A 61 7.93 2.81 -9.32
C ALA A 61 7.81 4.33 -9.43
N VAL A 62 6.86 4.95 -8.72
CA VAL A 62 6.72 6.41 -8.71
C VAL A 62 7.94 7.06 -8.05
N GLU A 63 8.37 6.58 -6.89
CA GLU A 63 9.53 7.15 -6.19
C GLU A 63 10.82 6.99 -7.02
N THR A 64 11.03 5.85 -7.68
CA THR A 64 12.17 5.64 -8.60
C THR A 64 12.16 6.66 -9.74
N LEU A 65 10.98 6.96 -10.29
CA LEU A 65 10.84 7.95 -11.35
C LEU A 65 11.15 9.37 -10.87
N LYS A 66 10.69 9.76 -9.67
CA LYS A 66 11.00 11.07 -9.06
C LYS A 66 12.50 11.22 -8.79
N LYS A 67 13.10 10.29 -8.04
CA LYS A 67 14.53 10.28 -7.73
C LYS A 67 15.40 10.22 -9.00
N GLY A 68 14.92 9.52 -10.04
CA GLY A 68 15.56 9.49 -11.35
C GLY A 68 15.51 10.85 -12.09
N ALA A 69 14.43 11.62 -11.96
CA ALA A 69 14.35 12.97 -12.53
C ALA A 69 15.25 13.97 -11.80
N ASP A 70 15.35 13.85 -10.48
CA ASP A 70 16.20 14.72 -9.68
C ASP A 70 17.69 14.35 -9.75
N GLY A 71 17.99 13.10 -10.13
CA GLY A 71 19.35 12.59 -10.23
C GLY A 71 20.01 12.42 -8.85
N THR A 72 19.22 12.01 -7.86
CA THR A 72 19.66 11.82 -6.47
C THR A 72 20.58 10.59 -6.33
N GLU A 73 21.43 10.60 -5.30
CA GLU A 73 22.45 9.56 -5.09
C GLU A 73 21.86 8.19 -4.69
N ASP A 74 20.64 8.18 -4.16
CA ASP A 74 19.87 7.02 -3.71
C ASP A 74 19.15 6.27 -4.86
N PHE A 75 19.11 6.83 -6.08
CA PHE A 75 18.36 6.29 -7.21
C PHE A 75 18.65 4.81 -7.49
N ASP A 76 19.93 4.41 -7.51
CA ASP A 76 20.32 3.03 -7.82
C ASP A 76 19.82 2.04 -6.75
N ALA A 77 19.80 2.46 -5.48
CA ALA A 77 19.33 1.63 -4.38
C ALA A 77 17.79 1.48 -4.44
N LEU A 78 17.08 2.56 -4.77
CA LEU A 78 15.62 2.53 -4.95
C LEU A 78 15.21 1.70 -6.17
N ALA A 79 15.90 1.85 -7.29
CA ALA A 79 15.71 0.99 -8.47
C ALA A 79 16.02 -0.48 -8.15
N GLY A 80 17.02 -0.74 -7.29
CA GLY A 80 17.31 -2.06 -6.73
C GLY A 80 16.14 -2.62 -5.92
N ALA A 81 15.51 -1.82 -5.07
CA ALA A 81 14.33 -2.19 -4.30
C ALA A 81 13.12 -2.52 -5.21
N LEU A 82 12.89 -1.73 -6.27
CA LEU A 82 11.87 -2.01 -7.29
C LEU A 82 12.15 -3.34 -8.03
N GLY A 83 13.42 -3.62 -8.33
CA GLY A 83 13.85 -4.89 -8.91
C GLY A 83 13.61 -6.08 -7.99
N GLN A 84 13.86 -5.93 -6.68
CA GLN A 84 13.55 -6.97 -5.70
C GLN A 84 12.05 -7.23 -5.58
N ASN A 85 11.21 -6.19 -5.61
CA ASN A 85 9.75 -6.36 -5.66
C ASN A 85 9.30 -7.14 -6.92
N THR A 86 9.93 -6.88 -8.07
CA THR A 86 9.71 -7.67 -9.30
C THR A 86 10.07 -9.14 -9.11
N ASP A 87 11.14 -9.44 -8.38
CA ASP A 87 11.52 -10.81 -8.02
C ASP A 87 10.51 -11.48 -7.08
N ASP A 88 9.98 -10.73 -6.11
CA ASP A 88 8.95 -11.21 -5.19
C ASP A 88 7.61 -11.51 -5.90
N LEU A 89 7.17 -10.62 -6.80
CA LEU A 89 6.02 -10.86 -7.68
C LEU A 89 6.24 -12.10 -8.57
N THR A 90 7.44 -12.23 -9.13
CA THR A 90 7.82 -13.41 -9.93
C THR A 90 7.71 -14.70 -9.12
N ALA A 91 8.22 -14.70 -7.88
CA ALA A 91 8.14 -15.84 -6.98
C ALA A 91 6.68 -16.16 -6.60
N ALA A 92 5.84 -15.13 -6.37
CA ALA A 92 4.43 -15.30 -6.09
C ALA A 92 3.71 -16.01 -7.25
N VAL A 93 3.92 -15.55 -8.49
CA VAL A 93 3.37 -16.18 -9.71
C VAL A 93 3.90 -17.62 -9.89
N ALA A 94 5.21 -17.82 -9.73
CA ALA A 94 5.85 -19.13 -9.88
C ALA A 94 5.30 -20.16 -8.88
N SER A 95 4.93 -19.75 -7.67
CA SER A 95 4.38 -20.66 -6.66
C SER A 95 3.00 -21.24 -7.06
N VAL A 96 2.23 -20.50 -7.84
CA VAL A 96 0.88 -20.88 -8.27
C VAL A 96 0.92 -21.65 -9.58
N TYR A 97 1.69 -21.13 -10.55
CA TYR A 97 1.70 -21.56 -11.95
C TYR A 97 2.96 -22.31 -12.38
N GLY A 98 3.97 -22.40 -11.51
CA GLY A 98 5.26 -23.06 -11.78
C GLY A 98 6.34 -22.10 -12.27
N GLU A 99 7.59 -22.53 -12.14
CA GLU A 99 8.80 -21.74 -12.49
C GLU A 99 8.79 -21.20 -13.93
N GLU A 100 8.33 -21.98 -14.90
CA GLU A 100 8.27 -21.54 -16.30
C GLU A 100 7.32 -20.34 -16.47
N ALA A 101 6.19 -20.34 -15.76
CA ALA A 101 5.25 -19.22 -15.76
C ALA A 101 5.82 -18.00 -15.04
N GLY A 102 6.57 -18.20 -13.94
CA GLY A 102 7.31 -17.12 -13.27
C GLY A 102 8.33 -16.46 -14.19
N VAL A 103 9.13 -17.24 -14.91
CA VAL A 103 10.11 -16.70 -15.88
C VAL A 103 9.42 -15.89 -16.98
N ALA A 104 8.34 -16.41 -17.56
CA ALA A 104 7.57 -15.70 -18.57
C ALA A 104 6.94 -14.40 -18.03
N PHE A 105 6.38 -14.45 -16.82
CA PHE A 105 5.87 -13.26 -16.14
C PHE A 105 6.97 -12.21 -15.96
N LYS A 106 8.14 -12.61 -15.45
CA LYS A 106 9.25 -11.69 -15.21
C LYS A 106 9.73 -11.00 -16.48
N GLU A 107 9.80 -11.72 -17.60
CA GLU A 107 10.20 -11.15 -18.89
C GLU A 107 9.24 -10.05 -19.34
N ILE A 108 7.93 -10.29 -19.28
CA ILE A 108 6.92 -9.31 -19.66
C ILE A 108 6.88 -8.15 -18.66
N TRP A 109 6.85 -8.45 -17.36
CA TRP A 109 6.81 -7.45 -16.28
C TRP A 109 8.05 -6.56 -16.22
N SER A 110 9.25 -7.08 -16.52
CA SER A 110 10.44 -6.22 -16.49
C SER A 110 10.45 -5.21 -17.65
N SER A 111 9.68 -5.47 -18.73
CA SER A 111 9.69 -4.61 -19.92
C SER A 111 9.06 -3.24 -19.67
N HIS A 112 7.95 -3.14 -18.91
CA HIS A 112 7.31 -1.84 -18.67
C HIS A 112 8.17 -0.92 -17.81
N ILE A 113 8.93 -1.47 -16.86
CA ILE A 113 9.89 -0.70 -16.06
C ILE A 113 10.91 -0.03 -17.01
N GLY A 114 11.44 -0.76 -17.98
CA GLY A 114 12.31 -0.21 -19.01
C GLY A 114 11.65 0.89 -19.85
N TYR A 115 10.37 0.73 -20.22
CA TYR A 115 9.65 1.75 -20.97
C TYR A 115 9.37 3.02 -20.16
N PHE A 116 9.15 2.90 -18.85
CA PHE A 116 9.06 4.06 -17.94
C PHE A 116 10.42 4.78 -17.81
N VAL A 117 11.53 4.05 -17.75
CA VAL A 117 12.88 4.63 -17.79
C VAL A 117 13.13 5.38 -19.11
N ASP A 118 12.72 4.79 -20.24
CA ASP A 118 12.79 5.45 -21.55
C ASP A 118 11.94 6.74 -21.58
N TYR A 119 10.73 6.71 -20.99
CA TYR A 119 9.85 7.88 -20.89
C TYR A 119 10.46 9.00 -20.04
N ALA A 120 11.02 8.65 -18.88
CA ALA A 120 11.69 9.60 -17.99
C ALA A 120 12.93 10.21 -18.66
N THR A 121 13.76 9.38 -19.29
CA THR A 121 14.93 9.82 -20.05
C THR A 121 14.55 10.76 -21.20
N ALA A 122 13.49 10.42 -21.94
CA ALA A 122 13.02 11.28 -23.02
C ALA A 122 12.47 12.62 -22.50
N THR A 123 11.78 12.59 -21.35
CA THR A 123 11.31 13.81 -20.67
C THR A 123 12.46 14.72 -20.26
N ALA A 124 13.52 14.16 -19.63
CA ALA A 124 14.70 14.92 -19.24
C ALA A 124 15.47 15.55 -20.43
N ASN A 125 15.31 14.99 -21.64
CA ASN A 125 15.95 15.48 -22.86
C ASN A 125 15.05 16.36 -23.74
N ASP A 126 13.85 16.74 -23.26
CA ASP A 126 12.82 17.43 -24.05
C ASP A 126 12.48 16.69 -25.38
N ASP A 127 12.62 15.35 -25.39
CA ASP A 127 12.43 14.51 -26.57
C ASP A 127 10.99 13.98 -26.64
N GLN A 128 10.11 14.77 -27.26
CA GLN A 128 8.72 14.36 -27.46
C GLN A 128 8.59 13.06 -28.28
N ALA A 129 9.46 12.82 -29.25
CA ALA A 129 9.40 11.60 -30.06
C ALA A 129 9.80 10.37 -29.24
N GLY A 130 10.76 10.53 -28.32
CA GLY A 130 11.10 9.53 -27.31
C GLY A 130 9.95 9.23 -26.36
N LYS A 131 9.28 10.26 -25.84
CA LYS A 131 8.09 10.10 -24.98
C LYS A 131 6.98 9.32 -25.71
N ASP A 132 6.64 9.74 -26.93
CA ASP A 132 5.61 9.09 -27.74
C ASP A 132 5.96 7.62 -28.04
N LYS A 133 7.25 7.32 -28.27
CA LYS A 133 7.73 5.95 -28.47
C LYS A 133 7.59 5.11 -27.21
N ALA A 134 7.98 5.62 -26.05
CA ALA A 134 7.87 4.91 -24.78
C ALA A 134 6.41 4.60 -24.44
N VAL A 135 5.48 5.56 -24.64
CA VAL A 135 4.04 5.33 -24.50
C VAL A 135 3.53 4.25 -25.45
N ALA A 136 3.99 4.25 -26.71
CA ALA A 136 3.62 3.21 -27.66
C ALA A 136 4.14 1.81 -27.29
N GLU A 137 5.28 1.69 -26.60
CA GLU A 137 5.75 0.41 -26.05
C GLU A 137 4.97 0.00 -24.80
N LEU A 138 4.60 0.94 -23.93
CA LEU A 138 3.69 0.70 -22.80
C LEU A 138 2.32 0.19 -23.28
N ASP A 139 1.77 0.76 -24.35
CA ASP A 139 0.52 0.28 -24.97
C ASP A 139 0.63 -1.16 -25.46
N LYS A 140 1.78 -1.56 -26.00
CA LYS A 140 2.02 -2.98 -26.38
C LYS A 140 2.15 -3.88 -25.17
N TYR A 141 2.88 -3.44 -24.14
CA TYR A 141 2.99 -4.16 -22.88
C TYR A 141 1.62 -4.44 -22.27
N ILE A 142 0.73 -3.43 -22.26
CA ILE A 142 -0.64 -3.58 -21.74
C ILE A 142 -1.36 -4.74 -22.43
N VAL A 143 -1.30 -4.81 -23.77
CA VAL A 143 -1.92 -5.89 -24.55
C VAL A 143 -1.26 -7.25 -24.27
N GLU A 144 0.07 -7.29 -24.21
CA GLU A 144 0.83 -8.53 -23.97
C GLU A 144 0.58 -9.09 -22.57
N GLN A 145 0.65 -8.25 -21.54
CA GLN A 145 0.38 -8.60 -20.15
C GLN A 145 -1.07 -9.06 -19.96
N ALA A 146 -2.04 -8.37 -20.58
CA ALA A 146 -3.44 -8.76 -20.52
C ALA A 146 -3.69 -10.12 -21.17
N ALA A 147 -3.10 -10.39 -22.35
CA ALA A 147 -3.20 -11.68 -23.04
C ALA A 147 -2.52 -12.81 -22.26
N PHE A 148 -1.38 -12.52 -21.62
CA PHE A 148 -0.68 -13.46 -20.73
C PHE A 148 -1.56 -13.87 -19.55
N LEU A 149 -2.14 -12.90 -18.84
CA LEU A 149 -3.02 -13.15 -17.69
C LEU A 149 -4.33 -13.84 -18.09
N GLU A 150 -4.93 -13.48 -19.22
CA GLU A 150 -6.10 -14.19 -19.75
C GLU A 150 -5.77 -15.67 -20.01
N THR A 151 -4.62 -15.95 -20.64
CA THR A 151 -4.18 -17.32 -20.91
C THR A 151 -3.89 -18.09 -19.63
N ALA A 152 -3.13 -17.50 -18.70
CA ALA A 152 -2.75 -18.13 -17.43
C ALA A 152 -3.97 -18.48 -16.56
N THR A 153 -4.98 -17.60 -16.55
CA THR A 153 -6.21 -17.80 -15.78
C THR A 153 -7.30 -18.58 -16.52
N GLU A 154 -6.98 -19.18 -17.67
CA GLU A 154 -7.91 -19.93 -18.54
C GLU A 154 -9.15 -19.11 -18.94
N GLY A 155 -8.95 -17.82 -19.18
CA GLY A 155 -10.02 -16.91 -19.59
C GLY A 155 -10.91 -16.43 -18.45
N ARG A 156 -10.54 -16.65 -17.18
CA ARG A 156 -11.26 -16.05 -16.04
C ARG A 156 -11.11 -14.54 -16.06
N LEU A 157 -9.88 -14.03 -16.13
CA LEU A 157 -9.63 -12.62 -16.43
C LEU A 157 -9.72 -12.39 -17.94
N LYS A 158 -10.55 -11.44 -18.37
CA LYS A 158 -10.67 -11.09 -19.80
C LYS A 158 -9.63 -10.05 -20.15
N ALA A 159 -8.91 -10.25 -21.25
CA ALA A 159 -7.88 -9.32 -21.69
C ALA A 159 -8.44 -7.89 -21.85
N ALA A 160 -9.63 -7.72 -22.42
CA ALA A 160 -10.25 -6.40 -22.59
C ALA A 160 -10.48 -5.63 -21.26
N ASP A 161 -10.84 -6.33 -20.17
CA ASP A 161 -11.05 -5.70 -18.86
C ASP A 161 -9.71 -5.38 -18.19
N LEU A 162 -8.71 -6.25 -18.39
CA LEU A 162 -7.34 -6.04 -17.92
C LEU A 162 -6.65 -4.88 -18.63
N GLU A 163 -6.80 -4.76 -19.95
CA GLU A 163 -6.21 -3.70 -20.76
C GLU A 163 -6.65 -2.32 -20.26
N ALA A 164 -7.94 -2.15 -19.96
CA ALA A 164 -8.47 -0.88 -19.44
C ALA A 164 -7.88 -0.52 -18.07
N GLY A 165 -7.79 -1.49 -17.15
CA GLY A 165 -7.20 -1.29 -15.82
C GLY A 165 -5.70 -1.01 -15.89
N LEU A 166 -4.95 -1.82 -16.65
CA LEU A 166 -3.51 -1.61 -16.85
C LEU A 166 -3.23 -0.26 -17.51
N LYS A 167 -4.04 0.14 -18.51
CA LYS A 167 -3.93 1.46 -19.11
C LYS A 167 -4.13 2.58 -18.10
N MET A 168 -5.18 2.51 -17.29
CA MET A 168 -5.42 3.54 -16.29
C MET A 168 -4.28 3.59 -15.26
N HIS A 169 -3.73 2.46 -14.84
CA HIS A 169 -2.57 2.44 -13.94
C HIS A 169 -1.32 3.08 -14.58
N VAL A 170 -1.03 2.73 -15.84
CA VAL A 170 0.07 3.35 -16.60
C VAL A 170 -0.14 4.87 -16.72
N ASP A 171 -1.35 5.31 -17.04
CA ASP A 171 -1.68 6.73 -17.16
C ASP A 171 -1.50 7.45 -15.80
N GLN A 172 -1.86 6.83 -14.66
CA GLN A 172 -1.62 7.39 -13.32
C GLN A 172 -0.13 7.55 -13.00
N LEU A 173 0.70 6.55 -13.33
CA LEU A 173 2.16 6.62 -13.17
C LEU A 173 2.78 7.74 -14.02
N VAL A 174 2.37 7.85 -15.28
CA VAL A 174 2.80 8.92 -16.19
C VAL A 174 2.38 10.29 -15.64
N TRP A 175 1.14 10.43 -15.16
CA TRP A 175 0.65 11.69 -14.59
C TRP A 175 1.35 12.07 -13.30
N ALA A 176 1.61 11.11 -12.41
CA ALA A 176 2.38 11.35 -11.19
C ALA A 176 3.76 11.91 -11.53
N PHE A 177 4.46 11.28 -12.49
CA PHE A 177 5.77 11.70 -12.95
C PHE A 177 5.77 13.05 -13.69
N ASP A 178 4.90 13.25 -14.69
CA ASP A 178 4.85 14.50 -15.44
C ASP A 178 4.46 15.68 -14.53
N SER A 179 3.57 15.47 -13.54
CA SER A 179 3.22 16.50 -12.55
C SER A 179 4.42 16.83 -11.65
N TYR A 180 5.19 15.82 -11.25
CA TYR A 180 6.40 16.00 -10.47
C TYR A 180 7.42 16.88 -11.20
N VAL A 181 7.77 16.52 -12.44
CA VAL A 181 8.71 17.27 -13.28
C VAL A 181 8.21 18.69 -13.57
N ALA A 182 6.89 18.90 -13.60
CA ALA A 182 6.28 20.22 -13.76
C ALA A 182 6.29 21.07 -12.46
N GLY A 183 6.70 20.50 -11.32
CA GLY A 183 6.65 21.14 -10.00
C GLY A 183 5.26 21.19 -9.37
N ASP A 184 4.30 20.44 -9.93
CA ASP A 184 2.95 20.23 -9.36
C ASP A 184 2.97 19.00 -8.45
N TYR A 185 3.69 19.14 -7.33
CA TYR A 185 3.92 18.03 -6.41
C TYR A 185 2.64 17.53 -5.74
N GLU A 186 1.66 18.39 -5.46
CA GLU A 186 0.36 17.99 -4.90
C GLU A 186 -0.36 17.03 -5.85
N THR A 187 -0.41 17.36 -7.15
CA THR A 187 -1.00 16.47 -8.16
C THR A 187 -0.17 15.20 -8.35
N SER A 188 1.17 15.28 -8.21
CA SER A 188 2.05 14.10 -8.27
C SER A 188 1.70 13.08 -7.19
N TYR A 189 1.69 13.50 -5.92
CA TYR A 189 1.35 12.62 -4.80
C TYR A 189 -0.10 12.15 -4.85
N MET A 190 -1.06 12.99 -5.27
CA MET A 190 -2.44 12.53 -5.47
C MET A 190 -2.51 11.35 -6.46
N ASN A 191 -1.81 11.44 -7.60
CA ASN A 191 -1.81 10.36 -8.60
C ASN A 191 -1.05 9.12 -8.13
N GLU A 192 0.03 9.29 -7.35
CA GLU A 192 0.73 8.18 -6.70
C GLU A 192 -0.20 7.40 -5.77
N ARG A 193 -0.89 8.09 -4.86
CA ARG A 193 -1.84 7.48 -3.92
C ARG A 193 -2.97 6.76 -4.66
N GLU A 194 -3.51 7.36 -5.72
CA GLU A 194 -4.52 6.72 -6.57
C GLU A 194 -3.97 5.53 -7.37
N ALA A 195 -2.70 5.54 -7.79
CA ALA A 195 -2.05 4.40 -8.43
C ALA A 195 -1.86 3.23 -7.44
N ILE A 196 -1.42 3.51 -6.21
CA ILE A 196 -1.31 2.55 -5.12
C ILE A 196 -2.68 1.92 -4.84
N LYS A 197 -3.71 2.75 -4.63
CA LYS A 197 -5.09 2.29 -4.39
C LYS A 197 -5.62 1.43 -5.53
N HIS A 198 -5.36 1.80 -6.79
CA HIS A 198 -5.78 1.03 -7.96
C HIS A 198 -5.24 -0.40 -7.94
N MET A 199 -4.00 -0.60 -7.48
CA MET A 199 -3.39 -1.92 -7.41
C MET A 199 -4.11 -2.90 -6.47
N THR A 200 -4.87 -2.42 -5.49
CA THR A 200 -5.74 -3.28 -4.67
C THR A 200 -6.84 -3.96 -5.48
N MET A 201 -7.36 -3.31 -6.53
CA MET A 201 -8.37 -3.88 -7.43
C MET A 201 -7.76 -4.97 -8.32
N VAL A 202 -6.51 -4.75 -8.78
CA VAL A 202 -5.75 -5.76 -9.53
C VAL A 202 -5.53 -7.00 -8.67
N ALA A 203 -5.12 -6.82 -7.40
CA ALA A 203 -4.98 -7.91 -6.44
C ALA A 203 -6.31 -8.67 -6.23
N ALA A 204 -7.44 -7.96 -6.10
CA ALA A 204 -8.76 -8.56 -5.95
C ALA A 204 -9.16 -9.40 -7.18
N GLY A 205 -8.97 -8.87 -8.38
CA GLY A 205 -9.26 -9.60 -9.63
C GLY A 205 -8.40 -10.85 -9.78
N LEU A 206 -7.08 -10.71 -9.62
CA LEU A 206 -6.14 -11.81 -9.80
C LEU A 206 -6.32 -12.91 -8.74
N SER A 207 -6.48 -12.55 -7.47
CA SER A 207 -6.75 -13.52 -6.40
C SER A 207 -8.10 -14.24 -6.60
N THR A 208 -9.14 -13.55 -7.08
CA THR A 208 -10.41 -14.18 -7.45
C THR A 208 -10.24 -15.21 -8.56
N ALA A 209 -9.53 -14.85 -9.63
CA ALA A 209 -9.29 -15.77 -10.75
C ALA A 209 -8.46 -17.00 -10.34
N ILE A 210 -7.41 -16.80 -9.53
CA ILE A 210 -6.55 -17.88 -9.03
C ILE A 210 -7.34 -18.83 -8.10
N THR A 211 -8.14 -18.28 -7.19
CA THR A 211 -8.91 -19.08 -6.22
C THR A 211 -10.04 -19.86 -6.89
N ASP A 212 -10.67 -19.31 -7.92
CA ASP A 212 -11.64 -20.02 -8.77
C ASP A 212 -10.99 -21.10 -9.66
N GLN A 213 -9.74 -20.88 -10.10
CA GLN A 213 -8.98 -21.88 -10.87
C GLN A 213 -8.49 -23.04 -10.00
N PHE A 214 -8.12 -22.77 -8.74
CA PHE A 214 -7.57 -23.76 -7.82
C PHE A 214 -8.35 -23.86 -6.50
N PRO A 215 -9.66 -24.14 -6.50
CA PRO A 215 -10.50 -24.04 -5.32
C PRO A 215 -10.02 -24.97 -4.18
N ASP A 216 -9.51 -26.16 -4.49
CA ASP A 216 -8.99 -27.07 -3.46
C ASP A 216 -7.67 -26.59 -2.83
N LYS A 217 -6.83 -25.80 -3.54
CA LYS A 217 -5.60 -25.22 -2.97
C LYS A 217 -5.89 -24.13 -1.95
N PHE A 218 -7.04 -23.46 -2.08
CA PHE A 218 -7.48 -22.36 -1.23
C PHE A 218 -8.67 -22.74 -0.35
N GLU A 219 -8.86 -24.04 -0.12
CA GLU A 219 -9.89 -24.58 0.77
C GLU A 219 -11.32 -24.10 0.44
N LYS A 220 -11.56 -23.76 -0.83
CA LYS A 220 -12.82 -23.20 -1.35
C LYS A 220 -13.25 -21.90 -0.66
N THR A 221 -12.28 -21.20 -0.07
CA THR A 221 -12.48 -19.85 0.48
C THR A 221 -12.44 -18.82 -0.64
N MET A 222 -13.06 -17.67 -0.41
CA MET A 222 -13.20 -16.61 -1.40
C MET A 222 -12.22 -15.48 -1.10
N ALA A 223 -11.55 -14.96 -2.12
CA ALA A 223 -10.61 -13.84 -1.98
C ALA A 223 -11.31 -12.50 -1.74
N VAL A 224 -12.57 -12.38 -2.17
CA VAL A 224 -13.39 -11.19 -2.06
C VAL A 224 -14.60 -11.53 -1.21
N THR A 225 -14.59 -11.03 0.02
CA THR A 225 -15.70 -11.06 0.99
C THR A 225 -15.68 -9.69 1.69
N PRO A 226 -16.78 -9.26 2.34
CA PRO A 226 -16.77 -8.01 3.10
C PRO A 226 -15.64 -7.93 4.14
N ALA A 227 -15.30 -9.04 4.80
CA ALA A 227 -14.20 -9.12 5.75
C ALA A 227 -12.82 -8.99 5.06
N ALA A 228 -12.64 -9.65 3.92
CA ALA A 228 -11.41 -9.53 3.12
C ALA A 228 -11.25 -8.13 2.48
N ASP A 229 -12.36 -7.45 2.14
CA ASP A 229 -12.34 -6.07 1.65
C ASP A 229 -11.90 -5.09 2.72
N LEU A 230 -12.39 -5.25 3.96
CA LEU A 230 -11.90 -4.46 5.10
C LEU A 230 -10.39 -4.65 5.28
N ARG A 231 -9.93 -5.90 5.33
CA ARG A 231 -8.50 -6.19 5.47
C ARG A 231 -7.68 -5.60 4.33
N ALA A 232 -8.09 -5.79 3.07
CA ALA A 232 -7.35 -5.24 1.93
C ALA A 232 -7.31 -3.70 1.93
N THR A 233 -8.36 -3.05 2.44
CA THR A 233 -8.38 -1.59 2.63
C THR A 233 -7.39 -1.17 3.71
N LEU A 234 -7.40 -1.82 4.87
CA LEU A 234 -6.45 -1.52 5.94
C LEU A 234 -5.00 -1.84 5.52
N ASP A 235 -4.77 -2.94 4.80
CA ASP A 235 -3.46 -3.27 4.22
C ASP A 235 -2.96 -2.10 3.37
N GLN A 236 -3.80 -1.60 2.45
CA GLN A 236 -3.43 -0.49 1.57
C GLN A 236 -3.11 0.79 2.34
N VAL A 237 -3.99 1.23 3.23
CA VAL A 237 -3.82 2.53 3.88
C VAL A 237 -2.65 2.49 4.88
N PHE A 238 -2.49 1.39 5.63
CA PHE A 238 -1.37 1.27 6.56
C PHE A 238 -0.02 1.11 5.84
N THR A 239 0.05 0.34 4.76
CA THR A 239 1.30 0.19 4.01
C THR A 239 1.70 1.48 3.30
N GLU A 240 0.74 2.19 2.70
CA GLU A 240 0.95 3.54 2.14
C GLU A 240 1.46 4.52 3.20
N HIS A 241 0.95 4.47 4.44
CA HIS A 241 1.43 5.30 5.55
C HIS A 241 2.94 5.12 5.78
N ALA A 242 3.41 3.87 5.83
CA ALA A 242 4.82 3.57 6.06
C ALA A 242 5.71 4.14 4.94
N GLY A 243 5.32 3.96 3.67
CA GLY A 243 6.04 4.52 2.53
C GLY A 243 6.10 6.04 2.57
N LEU A 244 4.95 6.71 2.74
CA LEU A 244 4.87 8.17 2.80
C LEU A 244 5.61 8.76 4.01
N ALA A 245 5.64 8.06 5.14
CA ALA A 245 6.39 8.49 6.33
C ALA A 245 7.89 8.49 6.05
N VAL A 246 8.45 7.40 5.48
CA VAL A 246 9.87 7.35 5.12
C VAL A 246 10.21 8.42 4.08
N MET A 247 9.41 8.55 3.02
CA MET A 247 9.68 9.56 2.00
C MET A 247 9.60 10.99 2.54
N THR A 248 8.63 11.30 3.39
CA THR A 248 8.51 12.64 3.99
C THR A 248 9.71 12.97 4.88
N MET A 249 10.23 11.98 5.62
CA MET A 249 11.45 12.19 6.42
C MET A 249 12.69 12.42 5.53
N GLN A 250 12.84 11.66 4.44
CA GLN A 250 13.93 11.83 3.46
C GLN A 250 13.86 13.20 2.78
N ASN A 251 12.71 13.57 2.24
CA ASN A 251 12.51 14.87 1.60
C ASN A 251 12.73 16.02 2.60
N GLY A 252 12.37 15.81 3.87
CA GLY A 252 12.57 16.78 4.95
C GLY A 252 14.04 17.01 5.30
N ILE A 253 14.88 15.97 5.34
CA ILE A 253 16.32 16.12 5.63
C ILE A 253 17.08 16.70 4.44
N ASP A 254 16.71 16.33 3.21
CA ASP A 254 17.32 16.83 1.98
C ASP A 254 16.89 18.28 1.67
N GLY A 255 15.78 18.74 2.26
CA GLY A 255 15.20 20.04 1.97
C GLY A 255 14.56 20.08 0.58
N ASP A 256 14.01 18.95 0.14
CA ASP A 256 13.44 18.78 -1.17
C ASP A 256 12.22 19.70 -1.38
N PRO A 257 12.04 20.23 -2.60
CA PRO A 257 10.96 21.18 -2.89
C PRO A 257 9.55 20.57 -2.80
N ASP A 258 9.45 19.24 -2.76
CA ASP A 258 8.19 18.49 -2.67
C ASP A 258 7.81 18.08 -1.22
N PHE A 259 8.63 18.43 -0.21
CA PHE A 259 8.39 18.09 1.19
C PHE A 259 6.98 18.46 1.68
N ASP A 260 6.51 19.67 1.36
CA ASP A 260 5.17 20.10 1.76
C ASP A 260 4.07 19.22 1.15
N ALA A 261 4.27 18.73 -0.08
CA ALA A 261 3.32 17.86 -0.76
C ALA A 261 3.38 16.42 -0.23
N SER A 262 4.57 15.90 0.10
CA SER A 262 4.73 14.59 0.71
C SER A 262 4.09 14.56 2.12
N ALA A 263 4.31 15.61 2.91
CA ALA A 263 3.69 15.78 4.22
C ALA A 263 2.16 15.91 4.12
N ALA A 264 1.65 16.65 3.12
CA ALA A 264 0.21 16.73 2.86
C ALA A 264 -0.38 15.37 2.47
N ALA A 265 0.33 14.58 1.67
CA ALA A 265 -0.08 13.22 1.30
C ALA A 265 -0.13 12.29 2.52
N LEU A 266 0.88 12.35 3.40
CA LEU A 266 0.92 11.59 4.65
C LEU A 266 -0.23 11.97 5.60
N LEU A 267 -0.55 13.26 5.71
CA LEU A 267 -1.70 13.72 6.50
C LEU A 267 -3.03 13.30 5.88
N ALA A 268 -3.17 13.33 4.56
CA ALA A 268 -4.36 12.83 3.88
C ALA A 268 -4.54 11.31 4.06
N ASN A 269 -3.44 10.54 4.12
CA ASN A 269 -3.49 9.12 4.50
C ASN A 269 -3.95 8.93 5.95
N ALA A 270 -3.50 9.77 6.89
CA ALA A 270 -4.01 9.78 8.26
C ALA A 270 -5.51 10.11 8.36
N ASP A 271 -6.01 11.00 7.50
CA ASP A 271 -7.44 11.29 7.37
C ASP A 271 -8.23 10.06 6.90
N ASP A 272 -7.70 9.32 5.92
CA ASP A 272 -8.32 8.10 5.41
C ASP A 272 -8.39 7.00 6.49
N LEU A 273 -7.34 6.82 7.29
CA LEU A 273 -7.35 5.90 8.44
C LEU A 273 -8.40 6.32 9.48
N SER A 274 -8.45 7.61 9.80
CA SER A 274 -9.39 8.14 10.79
C SER A 274 -10.84 7.97 10.33
N ALA A 275 -11.11 8.17 9.04
CA ALA A 275 -12.41 7.91 8.43
C ALA A 275 -12.77 6.40 8.46
N ALA A 276 -11.80 5.51 8.21
CA ALA A 276 -12.01 4.08 8.34
C ALA A 276 -12.39 3.68 9.77
N VAL A 277 -11.68 4.20 10.79
CA VAL A 277 -12.01 4.00 12.21
C VAL A 277 -13.39 4.56 12.56
N ALA A 278 -13.70 5.78 12.11
CA ALA A 278 -14.99 6.44 12.35
C ALA A 278 -16.19 5.63 11.82
N SER A 279 -16.00 4.90 10.72
CA SER A 279 -17.07 4.06 10.12
C SER A 279 -17.56 2.91 11.02
N PHE A 280 -16.75 2.51 12.00
CA PHE A 280 -17.07 1.46 12.98
C PHE A 280 -17.30 2.00 14.39
N TYR A 281 -16.49 2.98 14.82
CA TYR A 281 -16.49 3.48 16.20
C TYR A 281 -17.15 4.88 16.35
N GLY A 282 -17.71 5.43 15.27
CA GLY A 282 -18.38 6.73 15.24
C GLY A 282 -17.42 7.92 15.15
N GLU A 283 -17.97 9.12 14.92
CA GLU A 283 -17.19 10.35 14.75
C GLU A 283 -16.29 10.67 15.94
N GLU A 284 -16.76 10.46 17.18
CA GLU A 284 -15.96 10.67 18.38
C GLU A 284 -14.77 9.72 18.46
N GLY A 285 -14.95 8.44 18.08
CA GLY A 285 -13.88 7.45 18.04
C GLY A 285 -12.86 7.75 16.94
N GLY A 286 -13.33 8.17 15.76
CA GLY A 286 -12.45 8.62 14.67
C GLY A 286 -11.62 9.85 15.04
N ALA A 287 -12.23 10.86 15.66
CA ALA A 287 -11.53 12.07 16.08
C ALA A 287 -10.47 11.80 17.17
N ALA A 288 -10.78 10.92 18.13
CA ALA A 288 -9.81 10.52 19.16
C ALA A 288 -8.64 9.74 18.56
N PHE A 289 -8.90 8.84 17.60
CA PHE A 289 -7.84 8.16 16.85
C PHE A 289 -6.98 9.16 16.07
N GLU A 290 -7.60 10.09 15.35
CA GLU A 290 -6.91 11.10 14.54
C GLU A 290 -5.95 11.96 15.37
N GLU A 291 -6.38 12.39 16.56
CA GLU A 291 -5.56 13.22 17.45
C GLU A 291 -4.27 12.49 17.87
N ILE A 292 -4.39 11.23 18.30
CA ILE A 292 -3.23 10.42 18.71
C ILE A 292 -2.37 10.09 17.49
N TRP A 293 -2.98 9.65 16.39
CA TRP A 293 -2.28 9.26 15.17
C TRP A 293 -1.57 10.41 14.45
N LYS A 294 -2.08 11.64 14.49
CA LYS A 294 -1.35 12.77 13.89
C LYS A 294 -0.19 13.26 14.75
N SER A 295 -0.17 12.93 16.04
CA SER A 295 0.89 13.34 16.94
C SER A 295 2.25 12.71 16.58
N HIS A 296 2.29 11.41 16.25
CA HIS A 296 3.56 10.73 15.92
C HIS A 296 4.19 11.25 14.64
N ILE A 297 3.38 11.65 13.67
CA ILE A 297 3.87 12.30 12.44
C ILE A 297 4.67 13.56 12.81
N GLY A 298 4.17 14.36 13.75
CA GLY A 298 4.89 15.51 14.29
C GLY A 298 6.20 15.14 14.98
N TYR A 299 6.22 14.06 15.77
CA TYR A 299 7.44 13.61 16.47
C TYR A 299 8.52 13.11 15.51
N PHE A 300 8.15 12.46 14.40
CA PHE A 300 9.10 12.13 13.33
C PHE A 300 9.68 13.40 12.68
N VAL A 301 8.85 14.41 12.40
CA VAL A 301 9.32 15.71 11.88
C VAL A 301 10.28 16.40 12.87
N ASP A 302 10.01 16.34 14.17
CA ASP A 302 10.89 16.86 15.20
C ASP A 302 12.23 16.09 15.22
N TYR A 303 12.22 14.76 15.05
CA TYR A 303 13.44 13.95 14.95
C TYR A 303 14.28 14.30 13.72
N VAL A 304 13.65 14.47 12.55
CA VAL A 304 14.31 14.92 11.31
C VAL A 304 14.92 16.31 11.50
N THR A 305 14.15 17.24 12.06
CA THR A 305 14.61 18.62 12.34
C THR A 305 15.79 18.63 13.30
N ALA A 306 15.73 17.83 14.36
CA ALA A 306 16.83 17.69 15.30
C ALA A 306 18.08 17.08 14.65
N THR A 307 17.90 16.12 13.73
CA THR A 307 18.97 15.54 12.91
C THR A 307 19.64 16.58 12.04
N ALA A 308 18.87 17.37 11.29
CA ALA A 308 19.41 18.44 10.44
C ALA A 308 20.21 19.52 11.20
N ASN A 309 19.95 19.67 12.51
CA ASN A 309 20.58 20.67 13.36
C ASN A 309 21.69 20.11 14.27
N ASP A 310 22.08 18.85 14.11
CA ASP A 310 23.00 18.14 15.02
C ASP A 310 22.55 18.22 16.52
N ASP A 311 21.24 18.31 16.76
CA ASP A 311 20.66 18.50 18.09
C ASP A 311 20.31 17.15 18.74
N GLN A 312 21.28 16.57 19.46
CA GLN A 312 21.06 15.32 20.18
C GLN A 312 19.95 15.43 21.24
N ALA A 313 19.80 16.57 21.91
CA ALA A 313 18.75 16.73 22.91
C ALA A 313 17.35 16.79 22.26
N GLY A 314 17.25 17.38 21.07
CA GLY A 314 16.06 17.32 20.23
C GLY A 314 15.71 15.90 19.79
N LYS A 315 16.69 15.11 19.34
CA LYS A 315 16.48 13.70 18.98
C LYS A 315 15.98 12.88 20.17
N ASP A 316 16.65 13.01 21.32
CA ASP A 316 16.27 12.29 22.55
C ASP A 316 14.84 12.68 23.01
N LYS A 317 14.45 13.94 22.83
CA LYS A 317 13.09 14.43 23.12
C LYS A 317 12.06 13.80 22.17
N ALA A 318 12.30 13.85 20.87
CA ALA A 318 11.40 13.27 19.88
C ALA A 318 11.23 11.75 20.06
N MET A 319 12.31 11.03 20.41
CA MET A 319 12.24 9.61 20.76
C MET A 319 11.37 9.36 22.00
N ALA A 320 11.52 10.17 23.05
CA ALA A 320 10.66 10.05 24.23
C ALA A 320 9.18 10.33 23.91
N GLU A 321 8.88 11.28 23.02
CA GLU A 321 7.52 11.56 22.57
C GLU A 321 6.94 10.42 21.71
N LEU A 322 7.76 9.75 20.89
CA LEU A 322 7.38 8.53 20.18
C LEU A 322 7.11 7.37 21.14
N ASP A 323 7.92 7.19 22.18
CA ASP A 323 7.69 6.16 23.21
C ASP A 323 6.36 6.41 23.96
N GLU A 324 6.05 7.66 24.28
CA GLU A 324 4.76 8.04 24.87
C GLU A 324 3.59 7.77 23.91
N TYR A 325 3.74 8.12 22.63
CA TYR A 325 2.75 7.79 21.59
C TYR A 325 2.47 6.30 21.51
N VAL A 326 3.50 5.45 21.53
CA VAL A 326 3.34 3.99 21.46
C VAL A 326 2.43 3.49 22.57
N VAL A 327 2.65 3.97 23.80
CA VAL A 327 1.85 3.60 24.97
C VAL A 327 0.42 4.11 24.83
N ASP A 328 0.23 5.38 24.45
CA ASP A 328 -1.09 5.99 24.34
C ASP A 328 -1.93 5.37 23.22
N GLN A 329 -1.33 5.14 22.04
CA GLN A 329 -1.98 4.50 20.91
C GLN A 329 -2.33 3.03 21.20
N ALA A 330 -1.43 2.29 21.86
CA ALA A 330 -1.71 0.92 22.26
C ALA A 330 -2.84 0.83 23.30
N ALA A 331 -2.84 1.71 24.31
CA ALA A 331 -3.91 1.77 25.30
C ALA A 331 -5.26 2.15 24.66
N PHE A 332 -5.26 3.10 23.72
CA PHE A 332 -6.45 3.49 22.97
C PHE A 332 -7.02 2.32 22.16
N LEU A 333 -6.18 1.64 21.37
CA LEU A 333 -6.59 0.51 20.54
C LEU A 333 -7.03 -0.68 21.39
N ALA A 334 -6.34 -1.01 22.48
CA ALA A 334 -6.74 -2.07 23.41
C ALA A 334 -8.13 -1.78 24.01
N ALA A 335 -8.38 -0.54 24.45
CA ALA A 335 -9.68 -0.14 24.96
C ALA A 335 -10.79 -0.21 23.89
N ALA A 336 -10.53 0.31 22.68
CA ALA A 336 -11.47 0.30 21.57
C ALA A 336 -11.83 -1.13 21.10
N THR A 337 -10.87 -2.05 21.23
CA THR A 337 -11.02 -3.46 20.84
C THR A 337 -11.57 -4.36 21.96
N GLU A 338 -11.87 -3.80 23.13
CA GLU A 338 -12.25 -4.53 24.35
C GLU A 338 -11.20 -5.61 24.73
N ASP A 339 -9.93 -5.23 24.69
CA ASP A 339 -8.75 -6.07 24.97
C ASP A 339 -8.59 -7.29 24.06
N ARG A 340 -9.28 -7.33 22.90
CA ARG A 340 -9.03 -8.37 21.86
C ARG A 340 -7.65 -8.20 21.21
N LEU A 341 -7.15 -6.97 21.14
CA LEU A 341 -5.75 -6.68 20.86
C LEU A 341 -5.10 -6.22 22.17
N PRO A 342 -4.30 -7.07 22.84
CA PRO A 342 -3.69 -6.71 24.11
C PRO A 342 -2.76 -5.50 23.97
N ALA A 343 -2.80 -4.57 24.93
CA ALA A 343 -1.95 -3.37 24.90
C ALA A 343 -0.45 -3.70 24.78
N ALA A 344 0.04 -4.74 25.46
CA ALA A 344 1.45 -5.14 25.38
C ALA A 344 1.88 -5.61 23.97
N ASP A 345 0.97 -6.26 23.25
CA ASP A 345 1.20 -6.73 21.88
C ASP A 345 1.19 -5.57 20.89
N LEU A 346 0.26 -4.62 21.10
CA LEU A 346 0.19 -3.37 20.35
C LEU A 346 1.44 -2.50 20.58
N GLU A 347 1.88 -2.35 21.84
CA GLU A 347 3.10 -1.61 22.19
C GLU A 347 4.32 -2.22 21.49
N ALA A 348 4.47 -3.55 21.53
CA ALA A 348 5.58 -4.24 20.88
C ALA A 348 5.58 -4.03 19.35
N GLY A 349 4.41 -4.17 18.71
CA GLY A 349 4.27 -3.95 17.28
C GLY A 349 4.54 -2.50 16.86
N LEU A 350 3.98 -1.53 17.57
CA LEU A 350 4.20 -0.10 17.30
C LEU A 350 5.67 0.30 17.54
N THR A 351 6.30 -0.20 18.60
CA THR A 351 7.74 0.02 18.87
C THR A 351 8.60 -0.48 17.72
N GLU A 352 8.35 -1.69 17.24
CA GLU A 352 9.09 -2.27 16.11
C GLU A 352 8.86 -1.46 14.83
N HIS A 353 7.63 -1.00 14.57
CA HIS A 353 7.35 -0.17 13.40
C HIS A 353 8.07 1.19 13.46
N VAL A 354 8.00 1.89 14.59
CA VAL A 354 8.73 3.14 14.81
C VAL A 354 10.23 2.93 14.61
N THR A 355 10.77 1.83 15.15
CA THR A 355 12.19 1.46 15.00
C THR A 355 12.56 1.26 13.52
N GLN A 356 11.72 0.60 12.74
CA GLN A 356 11.97 0.36 11.31
C GLN A 356 11.92 1.67 10.49
N LEU A 357 10.98 2.57 10.80
CA LEU A 357 10.90 3.89 10.16
C LEU A 357 12.14 4.74 10.48
N LEU A 358 12.54 4.81 11.75
CA LEU A 358 13.77 5.51 12.15
C LEU A 358 15.02 4.87 11.55
N ALA A 359 15.08 3.54 11.46
CA ALA A 359 16.20 2.85 10.83
C ALA A 359 16.31 3.21 9.34
N ALA A 360 15.20 3.21 8.60
CA ALA A 360 15.18 3.61 7.19
C ALA A 360 15.70 5.05 7.02
N PHE A 361 15.28 5.97 7.90
CA PHE A 361 15.75 7.36 7.90
C PHE A 361 17.23 7.50 8.28
N ASP A 362 17.67 6.92 9.41
CA ASP A 362 19.05 7.07 9.89
C ASP A 362 20.05 6.41 8.92
N GLN A 363 19.68 5.31 8.24
CA GLN A 363 20.48 4.68 7.20
C GLN A 363 20.57 5.57 5.94
N TYR A 364 19.47 6.23 5.57
CA TYR A 364 19.44 7.18 4.46
C TYR A 364 20.41 8.33 4.72
N GLU A 365 20.31 8.96 5.90
CA GLU A 365 21.17 10.06 6.30
C GLU A 365 22.65 9.65 6.42
N ALA A 366 22.91 8.39 6.76
CA ALA A 366 24.27 7.82 6.75
C ALA A 366 24.81 7.51 5.33
N GLY A 367 24.00 7.67 4.29
CA GLY A 367 24.32 7.33 2.90
C GLY A 367 24.29 5.82 2.60
N ASP A 368 23.72 5.01 3.49
CA ASP A 368 23.49 3.57 3.29
C ASP A 368 22.10 3.35 2.66
N TYR A 369 21.94 3.79 1.42
CA TYR A 369 20.67 3.77 0.71
C TYR A 369 20.13 2.35 0.48
N GLU A 370 21.00 1.36 0.25
CA GLU A 370 20.58 -0.04 0.14
C GLU A 370 19.93 -0.55 1.43
N ALA A 371 20.54 -0.26 2.58
CA ALA A 371 19.94 -0.60 3.87
C ALA A 371 18.66 0.19 4.12
N SER A 372 18.65 1.49 3.82
CA SER A 372 17.49 2.37 3.99
C SER A 372 16.25 1.81 3.30
N TYR A 373 16.36 1.46 2.01
CA TYR A 373 15.21 0.90 1.28
C TYR A 373 14.89 -0.53 1.68
N ALA A 374 15.84 -1.32 2.17
CA ALA A 374 15.52 -2.60 2.79
C ALA A 374 14.68 -2.41 4.06
N SER A 375 15.00 -1.43 4.90
CA SER A 375 14.22 -1.07 6.09
C SER A 375 12.88 -0.42 5.72
N LEU A 376 12.79 0.38 4.65
CA LEU A 376 11.53 0.88 4.10
C LEU A 376 10.61 -0.29 3.74
N ARG A 377 11.08 -1.24 2.91
CA ARG A 377 10.28 -2.40 2.49
C ARG A 377 9.86 -3.27 3.68
N GLN A 378 10.72 -3.43 4.68
CA GLN A 378 10.38 -4.11 5.94
C GLN A 378 9.26 -3.39 6.69
N SER A 379 9.36 -2.06 6.85
CA SER A 379 8.32 -1.25 7.51
C SER A 379 6.99 -1.31 6.75
N TYR A 380 7.05 -1.31 5.41
CA TYR A 380 5.89 -1.44 4.53
C TYR A 380 5.22 -2.79 4.75
N ALA A 381 5.96 -3.91 4.70
CA ALA A 381 5.42 -5.24 4.93
C ALA A 381 4.92 -5.47 6.36
N HIS A 382 5.56 -4.86 7.37
CA HIS A 382 5.16 -4.98 8.77
C HIS A 382 3.70 -4.54 8.99
N MET A 383 3.24 -3.53 8.25
CA MET A 383 1.89 -2.97 8.36
C MET A 383 0.75 -3.93 7.99
N LEU A 384 1.03 -5.06 7.36
CA LEU A 384 0.04 -6.12 7.13
C LEU A 384 -0.41 -6.80 8.44
N MET A 385 0.46 -6.83 9.45
CA MET A 385 0.14 -7.44 10.76
C MET A 385 -0.93 -6.64 11.54
N PRO A 386 -0.76 -5.33 11.80
CA PRO A 386 -1.80 -4.55 12.48
C PRO A 386 -3.09 -4.48 11.65
N SER A 387 -3.00 -4.47 10.32
CA SER A 387 -4.17 -4.58 9.44
C SER A 387 -4.98 -5.87 9.69
N ALA A 388 -4.30 -7.03 9.72
CA ALA A 388 -4.96 -8.31 9.98
C ALA A 388 -5.60 -8.37 11.38
N GLY A 389 -4.86 -7.93 12.42
CA GLY A 389 -5.37 -7.91 13.79
C GLY A 389 -6.57 -6.98 13.98
N LEU A 390 -6.49 -5.76 13.45
CA LEU A 390 -7.56 -4.77 13.56
C LEU A 390 -8.78 -5.16 12.73
N SER A 391 -8.59 -5.63 11.49
CA SER A 391 -9.71 -6.08 10.66
C SER A 391 -10.45 -7.28 11.29
N GLN A 392 -9.74 -8.29 11.79
CA GLN A 392 -10.39 -9.43 12.46
C GLN A 392 -11.17 -8.97 13.69
N THR A 393 -10.58 -8.07 14.48
CA THR A 393 -11.24 -7.54 15.68
C THR A 393 -12.51 -6.76 15.36
N ILE A 394 -12.48 -5.92 14.33
CA ILE A 394 -13.66 -5.18 13.85
C ILE A 394 -14.73 -6.16 13.39
N VAL A 395 -14.37 -7.22 12.65
CA VAL A 395 -15.34 -8.24 12.21
C VAL A 395 -15.97 -8.96 13.41
N ASP A 396 -15.18 -9.26 14.44
CA ASP A 396 -15.65 -9.91 15.67
C ASP A 396 -16.56 -9.00 16.51
N GLN A 397 -16.29 -7.70 16.55
CA GLN A 397 -17.10 -6.70 17.26
C GLN A 397 -18.41 -6.37 16.51
N PHE A 398 -18.39 -6.42 15.19
CA PHE A 398 -19.52 -6.03 14.34
C PHE A 398 -19.93 -7.13 13.33
N PRO A 399 -20.18 -8.39 13.75
CA PRO A 399 -20.41 -9.51 12.83
C PRO A 399 -21.63 -9.33 11.93
N ASP A 400 -22.64 -8.57 12.37
CA ASP A 400 -23.83 -8.24 11.58
C ASP A 400 -23.52 -7.33 10.38
N LYS A 401 -22.40 -6.60 10.38
CA LYS A 401 -21.95 -5.78 9.24
C LYS A 401 -21.31 -6.63 8.12
N PHE A 402 -20.86 -7.84 8.44
CA PHE A 402 -20.11 -8.70 7.51
C PHE A 402 -20.89 -9.97 7.12
N SER A 403 -21.84 -10.40 7.94
CA SER A 403 -22.68 -11.57 7.65
C SER A 403 -23.86 -11.25 6.73
N GLY A 404 -24.15 -12.15 5.77
CA GLY A 404 -25.37 -12.10 4.97
C GLY A 404 -25.44 -11.02 3.88
N GLN A 405 -24.37 -10.26 3.64
CA GLN A 405 -24.27 -9.44 2.43
C GLN A 405 -24.10 -10.36 1.23
N SER A 406 -25.11 -10.39 0.35
CA SER A 406 -25.02 -11.08 -0.92
C SER A 406 -23.84 -10.53 -1.71
N MET A 407 -22.95 -11.43 -2.11
CA MET A 407 -21.80 -11.15 -2.97
C MET A 407 -22.24 -10.29 -4.16
N PRO A 408 -21.44 -9.30 -4.60
CA PRO A 408 -21.64 -8.68 -5.90
C PRO A 408 -21.66 -9.78 -6.98
N ASP A 409 -22.69 -9.79 -7.83
CA ASP A 409 -22.72 -10.66 -9.00
C ASP A 409 -21.65 -10.18 -10.00
N GLY A 410 -20.49 -10.82 -10.00
CA GLY A 410 -19.41 -10.60 -10.99
C GLY A 410 -18.05 -10.25 -10.38
N MET A 411 -16.98 -10.43 -11.17
CA MET A 411 -15.64 -9.99 -10.74
C MET A 411 -15.60 -8.47 -10.52
N PRO A 412 -14.81 -7.98 -9.55
CA PRO A 412 -14.57 -6.56 -9.39
C PRO A 412 -14.13 -5.97 -10.73
N LYS A 413 -14.85 -4.97 -11.23
CA LYS A 413 -14.45 -4.27 -12.46
C LYS A 413 -13.14 -3.54 -12.18
N THR A 414 -12.03 -4.09 -12.64
CA THR A 414 -10.66 -3.56 -12.42
C THR A 414 -10.36 -2.28 -13.20
N GLY A 415 -11.27 -1.80 -14.06
CA GLY A 415 -10.95 -0.80 -15.09
C GLY A 415 -11.37 0.65 -14.84
N MET A 416 -11.98 1.00 -13.70
CA MET A 416 -12.71 2.29 -13.60
C MET A 416 -12.42 3.13 -12.35
N GLY A 417 -11.18 3.14 -11.83
CA GLY A 417 -10.66 4.10 -10.85
C GLY A 417 -11.74 4.85 -10.05
N GLY A 418 -12.22 4.25 -8.96
CA GLY A 418 -13.09 4.88 -7.95
C GLY A 418 -14.44 5.49 -8.41
N THR A 419 -14.83 5.46 -9.68
CA THR A 419 -15.95 6.31 -10.17
C THR A 419 -17.04 5.61 -10.98
N ALA A 420 -16.96 4.29 -11.22
CA ALA A 420 -18.03 3.57 -11.91
C ALA A 420 -18.92 2.76 -10.96
N ASP A 421 -20.20 3.15 -10.95
CA ASP A 421 -21.37 2.41 -10.45
C ASP A 421 -21.17 0.88 -10.39
N GLN A 422 -21.09 0.36 -9.17
CA GLN A 422 -21.52 -0.99 -8.84
C GLN A 422 -22.79 -0.89 -8.01
N SER A 423 -23.93 -0.99 -8.70
CA SER A 423 -25.25 -1.19 -8.11
C SER A 423 -25.26 -2.51 -7.33
N GLY A 424 -24.86 -2.45 -6.07
CA GLY A 424 -24.68 -3.64 -5.23
C GLY A 424 -24.19 -3.37 -3.80
N MET A 425 -23.77 -2.16 -3.46
CA MET A 425 -23.76 -1.59 -2.10
C MET A 425 -23.56 -0.08 -2.29
N SER A 426 -24.36 0.75 -1.63
CA SER A 426 -24.25 2.20 -1.74
C SER A 426 -22.88 2.65 -1.23
N TYR A 427 -21.99 2.95 -2.18
CA TYR A 427 -20.68 3.58 -2.04
C TYR A 427 -20.73 4.98 -1.37
N GLU A 428 -21.92 5.45 -0.98
CA GLU A 428 -22.18 6.72 -0.30
C GLU A 428 -21.56 6.82 1.11
N TRP A 429 -21.10 5.72 1.71
CA TRP A 429 -20.45 5.76 3.04
C TRP A 429 -18.92 5.83 3.02
N PHE A 430 -18.26 5.45 1.92
CA PHE A 430 -16.79 5.49 1.81
C PHE A 430 -16.27 6.71 1.02
N LEU A 431 -17.12 7.39 0.26
CA LEU A 431 -16.73 8.58 -0.52
C LEU A 431 -16.89 9.92 0.19
N LEU A 432 -17.50 9.97 1.38
CA LEU A 432 -17.70 11.27 2.04
C LEU A 432 -16.42 11.88 2.65
N GLY A 433 -15.34 11.11 2.78
CA GLY A 433 -14.04 11.62 3.27
C GLY A 433 -13.21 12.33 2.19
N GLY A 434 -13.02 11.69 1.02
CA GLY A 434 -12.10 12.19 -0.01
C GLY A 434 -12.60 13.35 -0.87
N LEU A 435 -13.92 13.52 -1.04
CA LEU A 435 -14.49 14.57 -1.90
C LEU A 435 -14.69 15.93 -1.21
N LEU A 436 -14.46 16.04 0.10
CA LEU A 436 -14.58 17.31 0.84
C LEU A 436 -13.26 18.07 1.04
N ALA A 437 -12.10 17.44 0.85
CA ALA A 437 -10.80 18.10 0.97
C ALA A 437 -10.46 18.98 -0.26
N ALA A 438 -10.88 18.60 -1.47
CA ALA A 438 -10.67 19.39 -2.69
C ALA A 438 -11.56 20.67 -2.78
N GLY A 439 -12.54 20.84 -1.88
CA GLY A 439 -13.46 21.98 -1.87
C GLY A 439 -13.05 23.16 -0.99
N LEU A 440 -12.11 22.97 -0.04
CA LEU A 440 -11.79 23.99 0.97
C LEU A 440 -10.46 24.72 0.72
N GLY A 441 -9.53 24.15 -0.05
CA GLY A 441 -8.29 24.84 -0.47
C GLY A 441 -8.53 26.07 -1.35
N GLY A 442 -9.59 26.07 -2.17
CA GLY A 442 -9.98 27.21 -3.02
C GLY A 442 -10.60 28.39 -2.27
N ALA A 443 -11.12 28.18 -1.06
CA ALA A 443 -11.77 29.24 -0.28
C ALA A 443 -10.79 30.06 0.58
N TYR A 444 -9.63 29.49 0.92
CA TYR A 444 -8.62 30.18 1.74
C TYR A 444 -7.77 31.16 0.92
N THR A 445 -7.45 30.83 -0.34
CA THR A 445 -6.66 31.70 -1.23
C THR A 445 -7.42 32.92 -1.74
N LEU A 446 -8.76 32.84 -1.89
CA LEU A 446 -9.58 33.98 -2.30
C LEU A 446 -9.80 35.03 -1.20
N ARG A 447 -9.67 34.66 0.08
CA ARG A 447 -9.87 35.60 1.19
C ARG A 447 -8.65 36.47 1.50
N ARG A 448 -7.45 36.09 1.03
CA ARG A 448 -6.22 36.88 1.23
C ARG A 448 -6.02 37.98 0.18
N ARG A 449 -6.61 37.85 -1.03
CA ARG A 449 -6.50 38.87 -2.10
C ARG A 449 -7.47 40.05 -1.98
N SER A 450 -8.44 40.03 -1.05
CA SER A 450 -9.40 41.15 -0.88
C SER A 450 -9.02 42.17 0.20
N ASN A 451 -7.90 41.98 0.91
CA ASN A 451 -7.46 42.89 1.98
C ASN A 451 -6.22 43.72 1.64
N GLU A 452 -5.77 43.70 0.38
CA GLU A 452 -4.67 44.55 -0.13
C GLU A 452 -5.06 45.35 -1.38
N ALA A 453 -6.27 45.90 -1.41
CA ALA A 453 -6.69 46.90 -2.41
C ALA A 453 -7.33 48.11 -1.73
#